data_AF-A0A2D0N3V2-F1
#
_entry.id   AF-A0A2D0N3V2-F1
#
_cell.length_a   1.000
_cell.length_b   1.000
_cell.length_c   1.000
_cell.angle_alpha   90.00
_cell.angle_beta   90.00
_cell.angle_gamma   90.00
#
_symmetry.space_group_name_H-M   'P 1'
#
loop_
_entity.id
_entity.type
_entity.pdbx_description
1 polymer ?
#
loop_
_entity_poly.entity_id
_entity_poly.type
_entity_poly.pdbx_seq_one_letter_code
_entity_poly.pdbx_strand_id
1 'polypeptide(L)' 'MKKQFKNRLEAIDWMAEFAENEGQFEVLREQLEFNFIYTGTLFLDIGEKPAEVVWLGQKETPKRL' A
#
# COMPACT_ATOMS: atom_id res chain seq x y z
N MET A 1 -1.79 -12.67 6.25
CA MET A 1 -0.66 -12.91 7.16
C MET A 1 -0.26 -11.56 7.70
N LYS A 2 -0.15 -11.38 9.01
CA LYS A 2 0.07 -10.05 9.58
C LYS A 2 1.54 -9.84 9.95
N LYS A 3 2.10 -8.70 9.57
CA LYS A 3 3.41 -8.24 10.06
C LYS A 3 3.21 -7.06 10.99
N GLN A 4 3.72 -7.15 12.22
CA GLN A 4 3.63 -6.11 13.24
C GLN A 4 4.97 -5.38 13.38
N PHE A 5 4.91 -4.13 13.84
CA PHE A 5 6.06 -3.25 14.02
C PHE A 5 6.05 -2.61 15.41
N LYS A 6 7.22 -2.33 15.97
CA LYS A 6 7.36 -1.66 17.28
C LYS A 6 7.10 -0.16 17.18
N ASN A 7 7.44 0.43 16.06
CA ASN A 7 7.29 1.86 15.81
C ASN A 7 7.12 2.16 14.32
N ARG A 8 6.77 3.40 14.00
CA ARG A 8 6.48 3.84 12.64
C ARG A 8 7.72 3.82 11.75
N LEU A 9 8.91 4.09 12.29
CA LEU A 9 10.16 4.08 11.52
C LEU A 9 10.48 2.66 11.03
N GLU A 10 10.38 1.67 11.90
CA GLU A 10 10.58 0.25 11.54
C GLU A 10 9.60 -0.21 10.45
N ALA A 11 8.36 0.27 10.50
CA ALA A 11 7.38 -0.02 9.46
C ALA A 11 7.76 0.62 8.12
N ILE A 12 8.20 1.89 8.12
CA ILE A 12 8.61 2.61 6.91
C ILE A 12 9.84 1.96 6.27
N ASP A 13 10.86 1.66 7.06
CA ASP A 13 12.08 1.01 6.56
C ASP A 13 11.73 -0.33 5.90
N TRP A 14 10.88 -1.14 6.54
CA TRP A 14 10.43 -2.40 5.98
C TRP A 14 9.60 -2.22 4.70
N MET A 15 8.70 -1.23 4.66
CA MET A 15 7.89 -0.95 3.46
C MET A 15 8.76 -0.51 2.29
N ALA A 16 9.82 0.28 2.52
CA ALA A 16 10.74 0.72 1.49
C ALA A 16 11.55 -0.44 0.88
N GLU A 17 11.88 -1.47 1.68
CA GLU A 17 12.54 -2.68 1.22
C GLU A 17 11.58 -3.68 0.54
N PHE A 18 10.33 -3.73 0.99
CA PHE A 18 9.33 -4.70 0.53
C PHE A 18 8.55 -4.25 -0.71
N ALA A 19 8.28 -2.95 -0.86
CA ALA A 19 7.49 -2.44 -1.96
C ALA A 19 8.27 -2.49 -3.28
N GLU A 20 7.64 -3.03 -4.32
CA GLU A 20 8.20 -3.10 -5.68
C GLU A 20 8.09 -1.75 -6.41
N ASN A 21 7.15 -0.91 -5.99
CA ASN A 21 6.89 0.41 -6.57
C ASN A 21 6.26 1.38 -5.56
N GLU A 22 6.24 2.67 -5.91
CA GLU A 22 5.68 3.74 -5.09
C GLU A 22 4.19 3.54 -4.77
N GLY A 23 3.40 3.03 -5.72
CA GLY A 23 1.98 2.75 -5.50
C GLY A 23 1.75 1.72 -4.40
N GLN A 24 2.54 0.63 -4.41
CA GLN A 24 2.48 -0.38 -3.36
C GLN A 24 2.92 0.18 -2.01
N PHE A 25 3.96 1.01 -1.98
CA PHE A 25 4.41 1.68 -0.76
C PHE A 25 3.29 2.53 -0.14
N GLU A 26 2.60 3.34 -0.96
CA GLU A 26 1.51 4.18 -0.49
C GLU A 26 0.32 3.36 0.05
N VAL A 27 -0.06 2.27 -0.62
CA VAL A 27 -1.13 1.37 -0.13
C VAL A 27 -0.77 0.77 1.23
N LEU A 28 0.47 0.32 1.41
CA LEU A 28 0.93 -0.21 2.70
C LEU A 28 0.97 0.88 3.76
N ARG A 29 1.42 2.10 3.41
CA ARG A 29 1.45 3.24 4.33
C ARG A 29 0.05 3.61 4.81
N GLU A 30 -0.94 3.64 3.91
CA GLU A 30 -2.34 3.89 4.25
C GLU A 30 -2.92 2.78 5.13
N GLN A 31 -2.63 1.51 4.83
CA GLN A 31 -3.06 0.39 5.67
C GLN A 31 -2.50 0.50 7.09
N LEU A 32 -1.22 0.84 7.23
CA LEU A 32 -0.57 1.02 8.53
C LEU A 32 -1.23 2.15 9.33
N GLU A 33 -1.48 3.29 8.69
CA GLU A 33 -2.13 4.44 9.32
C GLU A 33 -3.56 4.10 9.75
N PHE A 34 -4.34 3.45 8.88
CA PHE A 34 -5.68 2.99 9.20
C PHE A 34 -5.68 2.06 10.42
N ASN A 35 -4.80 1.05 10.41
CA ASN A 35 -4.68 0.12 11.53
C ASN A 35 -4.32 0.83 12.83
N PHE A 36 -3.41 1.81 12.78
CA PHE A 36 -3.05 2.61 13.95
C PHE A 36 -4.23 3.45 14.46
N ILE A 37 -4.96 4.13 13.59
CA ILE A 37 -6.12 4.97 13.96
C ILE A 37 -7.20 4.14 14.67
N TYR A 38 -7.53 2.96 14.14
CA TYR A 38 -8.66 2.18 14.64
C TYR A 38 -8.32 1.19 15.75
N THR A 39 -7.05 0.80 15.88
CA THR A 39 -6.64 -0.25 16.84
C THR A 39 -5.51 0.17 17.78
N GLY A 40 -4.83 1.29 17.49
CA GLY A 40 -3.61 1.69 18.20
C GLY A 40 -2.39 0.82 17.90
N THR A 41 -2.47 -0.10 16.91
CA THR A 41 -1.40 -1.05 16.61
C THR A 41 -0.85 -0.86 15.21
N LEU A 42 0.48 -0.99 15.07
CA LEU A 42 1.19 -0.86 13.81
C LEU A 42 1.37 -2.24 13.17
N PHE A 43 0.49 -2.60 12.25
CA PHE A 43 0.60 -3.84 11.49
C PHE A 43 0.13 -3.70 10.05
N LEU A 44 0.61 -4.59 9.19
CA LEU A 44 0.19 -4.76 7.80
C LEU A 44 -0.39 -6.17 7.61
N ASP A 45 -1.41 -6.31 6.78
CA ASP A 45 -1.88 -7.62 6.31
C ASP A 45 -1.36 -7.88 4.90
N ILE A 46 -0.41 -8.81 4.82
CA ILE A 46 0.33 -9.21 3.62
C ILE A 46 -0.10 -10.59 3.11
N GLY A 47 -1.21 -11.14 3.62
CA GLY A 47 -1.70 -12.47 3.19
C GLY A 47 -2.48 -12.45 1.89
N GLU A 48 -3.07 -11.31 1.58
CA GLU A 48 -3.71 -11.05 0.31
C GLU A 48 -2.75 -10.18 -0.50
N LYS A 49 -2.57 -10.47 -1.79
CA LYS A 49 -1.70 -9.65 -2.66
C LYS A 49 -2.10 -8.18 -2.46
N PRO A 50 -1.15 -7.29 -2.11
CA PRO A 50 -1.47 -5.89 -1.88
C PRO A 50 -2.17 -5.36 -3.14
N ALA A 51 -3.32 -4.73 -2.95
CA ALA A 51 -4.11 -4.19 -4.04
C ALA A 51 -3.23 -3.21 -4.84
N GLU A 52 -3.11 -3.45 -6.14
CA GLU A 52 -2.29 -2.63 -7.02
C GLU A 52 -3.12 -1.44 -7.53
N VAL A 53 -2.64 -0.21 -7.29
CA VAL A 53 -3.28 1.00 -7.82
C VAL A 53 -2.86 1.18 -9.27
N VAL A 54 -3.74 0.80 -10.21
CA VAL A 54 -3.51 1.01 -11.65
C VAL A 54 -4.10 2.34 -12.09
N TRP A 55 -3.27 3.19 -12.70
CA TRP A 55 -3.73 4.44 -13.31
C TRP A 55 -4.45 4.13 -14.64
N LEU A 56 -5.70 4.59 -14.79
CA LEU A 56 -6.58 4.23 -15.92
C LEU A 56 -6.60 5.22 -17.11
N GLY A 57 -5.66 6.18 -17.22
CA GLY A 57 -5.55 7.05 -18.41
C GLY A 57 -4.65 6.40 -19.47
N GLN A 58 -4.98 6.28 -20.77
CA GLN A 58 -5.89 7.01 -21.64
C GLN A 58 -6.76 6.03 -22.45
N LYS A 59 -8.09 6.18 -22.42
CA LYS A 59 -8.91 5.69 -23.53
C LYS A 59 -8.75 6.68 -24.68
N GLU A 60 -7.96 6.32 -25.68
CA GLU A 60 -8.02 7.01 -26.97
C GLU A 60 -9.47 6.98 -27.47
N THR A 61 -10.08 8.15 -27.63
CA THR A 61 -11.39 8.27 -28.28
C THR A 61 -11.27 7.74 -29.71
N PRO A 62 -12.11 6.77 -30.13
CA PRO A 62 -12.07 6.29 -31.50
C PRO A 62 -12.43 7.43 -32.44
N LYS A 63 -11.55 7.74 -33.40
CA LYS A 63 -11.88 8.64 -34.51
C LYS A 63 -13.06 8.02 -35.27
N ARG A 64 -14.19 8.72 -35.28
CA ARG A 64 -15.31 8.38 -36.17
C ARG A 64 -14.83 8.59 -37.61
N LEU A 65 -14.78 7.51 -38.38
CA LEU A 65 -14.68 7.51 -39.84
C LEU A 65 -16.03 7.92 -40.44
#